data_AF-V5Z2L3-F1
#
_entry.id   AF-V5Z2L3-F1
#
_cell.length_a   1.000
_cell.length_b   1.000
_cell.length_c   1.000
_cell.angle_alpha   90.00
_cell.angle_beta   90.00
_cell.angle_gamma   90.00
#
_symmetry.space_group_name_H-M   'P 1'
#
loop_
_entity.id
_entity.type
_entity.pdbx_description
1 polymer ?
#
loop_
_entity_poly.entity_id
_entity_poly.type
_entity_poly.pdbx_seq_one_letter_code
_entity_poly.pdbx_strand_id
1 'polypeptide(L)'
;MTQSGDLLQQLADIVQDSALADARTVRSAATIHTQGSYDVLFNSRSNAEFTLNARLIIAQQVAHWHDEPRLAEHYATRQIGTQSEPICQSALVHAERLTFSPTAARSAHLRELELAGWTTEAIVTLSQLIAFVSFQSRLLRGFRLLSGEDVTANSIGHAVAAAWCTDPFTLRGKPAPTKFTREELKWEPWLPAKPLAEFNATERATLEKFGHSDSDYFRLLGHNLPLLEQRTLADKGIFYTAGGLPRKERELAATVASKVNGCIYCASVHARKAAQLSKQPDDVQRLIDTAPGHVLAAEQDARWRAIIDFAASLSTTPPTPHQRQLTTLRELGFRELELFDLVQSTAFFAWANRLMLTLGEPFTPIS
;
A
#
# COMPACT_ATOMS: atom_id res chain seq x y z
N MET A 1 15.14 -1.73 27.90
CA MET A 1 14.29 -1.38 26.73
C MET A 1 15.22 -1.26 25.55
N THR A 2 15.46 -2.34 24.83
CA THR A 2 16.25 -2.32 23.60
C THR A 2 15.47 -1.53 22.56
N GLN A 3 16.07 -0.51 21.94
CA GLN A 3 15.50 0.10 20.74
C GLN A 3 15.20 -1.05 19.76
N SER A 4 13.92 -1.27 19.47
CA SER A 4 13.51 -2.06 18.30
C SER A 4 14.21 -1.42 17.11
N GLY A 5 15.15 -2.12 16.48
CA GLY A 5 15.94 -1.57 15.39
C GLY A 5 15.03 -1.18 14.21
N ASP A 6 15.36 -0.09 13.52
CA ASP A 6 14.70 0.27 12.26
C ASP A 6 15.08 -0.76 11.19
N LEU A 7 14.18 -1.71 10.95
CA LEU A 7 14.43 -2.84 10.05
C LEU A 7 14.74 -2.37 8.62
N LEU A 8 14.03 -1.35 8.13
CA LEU A 8 14.23 -0.87 6.77
C LEU A 8 15.57 -0.14 6.61
N GLN A 9 16.04 0.55 7.66
CA GLN A 9 17.39 1.10 7.67
C GLN A 9 18.45 0.01 7.59
N GLN A 10 18.29 -1.07 8.35
CA GLN A 10 19.21 -2.21 8.34
C GLN A 10 19.23 -2.92 6.97
N LEU A 11 18.06 -3.31 6.44
CA LEU A 11 17.99 -4.08 5.20
C LEU A 11 18.39 -3.30 3.95
N ALA A 12 18.25 -1.97 3.97
CA ALA A 12 18.65 -1.10 2.87
C ALA A 12 20.11 -0.60 2.98
N ASP A 13 20.87 -1.08 3.98
CA ASP A 13 22.25 -0.64 4.27
C ASP A 13 22.40 0.89 4.29
N ILE A 14 21.44 1.59 4.88
CA ILE A 14 21.45 3.06 4.87
C ILE A 14 22.59 3.54 5.75
N VAL A 15 23.58 4.17 5.12
CA VAL A 15 24.74 4.74 5.79
C VAL A 15 24.30 5.81 6.77
N GLN A 16 24.83 5.74 8.00
CA GLN A 16 24.58 6.72 9.04
C GLN A 16 25.06 8.11 8.57
N ASP A 17 24.32 9.17 8.92
CA ASP A 17 24.59 10.56 8.50
C ASP A 17 24.56 10.80 6.97
N SER A 18 24.00 9.87 6.19
CA SER A 18 23.70 10.10 4.78
C SER A 18 22.47 11.00 4.62
N ALA A 19 22.34 11.64 3.45
CA ALA A 19 21.16 12.45 3.13
C ALA A 19 19.84 11.66 3.21
N LEU A 20 19.88 10.34 2.95
CA LEU A 20 18.73 9.46 3.12
C LEU A 20 18.42 9.21 4.61
N ALA A 21 19.44 8.99 5.45
CA ALA A 21 19.25 8.88 6.90
C ALA A 21 18.67 10.17 7.50
N ASP A 22 19.13 11.33 7.03
CA ASP A 22 18.59 12.63 7.41
C ASP A 22 17.12 12.78 6.97
N ALA A 23 16.79 12.40 5.73
CA ALA A 23 15.41 12.43 5.24
C ALA A 23 14.47 11.56 6.08
N ARG A 24 14.93 10.36 6.50
CA ARG A 24 14.19 9.47 7.40
C ARG A 24 14.00 10.07 8.79
N THR A 25 15.00 10.79 9.30
CA THR A 25 14.92 11.50 10.58
C THR A 25 13.92 12.66 10.51
N VAL A 26 13.95 13.43 9.42
CA VAL A 26 12.98 14.50 9.14
C VAL A 26 11.54 13.96 9.03
N ARG A 27 11.39 12.71 8.58
CA ARG A 27 10.10 11.98 8.49
C ARG A 27 9.96 10.89 9.55
N SER A 28 10.49 11.11 10.74
CA SER A 28 10.53 10.12 11.81
C SER A 28 9.18 9.48 12.11
N ALA A 29 8.07 10.22 12.04
CA ALA A 29 6.72 9.66 12.24
C ALA A 29 6.41 8.52 11.26
N ALA A 30 6.70 8.70 9.96
CA ALA A 30 6.47 7.65 8.97
C ALA A 30 7.36 6.43 9.21
N THR A 31 8.62 6.66 9.57
CA THR A 31 9.59 5.61 9.92
C THR A 31 9.14 4.81 11.14
N ILE A 32 8.82 5.49 12.25
CA ILE A 32 8.41 4.90 13.53
C ILE A 32 7.14 4.06 13.33
N HIS A 33 6.14 4.58 12.63
CA HIS A 33 4.85 3.89 12.49
C HIS A 33 4.86 2.80 11.41
N THR A 34 5.80 2.86 10.46
CA THR A 34 6.11 1.72 9.58
C THR A 34 6.73 0.57 10.40
N GLN A 35 7.71 0.86 11.25
CA GLN A 35 8.30 -0.13 12.16
C GLN A 35 7.26 -0.66 13.16
N GLY A 36 6.42 0.22 13.71
CA GLY A 36 5.33 -0.17 14.61
C GLY A 36 4.32 -1.10 13.95
N SER A 37 4.02 -0.93 12.66
CA SER A 37 3.18 -1.86 11.90
C SER A 37 3.82 -3.24 11.79
N TYR A 38 5.12 -3.30 11.52
CA TYR A 38 5.89 -4.55 11.55
C TYR A 38 5.87 -5.19 12.95
N ASP A 39 6.09 -4.42 14.01
CA ASP A 39 6.10 -4.93 15.38
C ASP A 39 4.72 -5.49 15.79
N VAL A 40 3.62 -4.87 15.35
CA VAL A 40 2.26 -5.40 15.54
C VAL A 40 2.05 -6.69 14.75
N LEU A 41 2.50 -6.74 13.49
CA LEU A 41 2.30 -7.90 12.62
C LEU A 41 3.16 -9.10 13.00
N PHE A 42 4.35 -8.90 13.57
CA PHE A 42 5.31 -9.98 13.81
C PHE A 42 5.76 -10.11 15.28
N ASN A 43 4.93 -9.65 16.22
CA ASN A 43 5.13 -9.95 17.64
C ASN A 43 4.80 -11.41 17.97
N SER A 44 5.33 -11.86 19.10
CA SER A 44 5.12 -13.22 19.63
C SER A 44 3.74 -13.44 20.27
N ARG A 45 2.87 -12.42 20.35
CA ARG A 45 1.49 -12.63 20.80
C ARG A 45 0.77 -13.35 19.66
N SER A 46 0.45 -14.62 19.86
CA SER A 46 -0.28 -15.42 18.88
C SER A 46 -1.78 -15.30 19.11
N ASN A 47 -2.50 -15.10 18.02
CA ASN A 47 -3.84 -15.67 17.87
C ASN A 47 -3.63 -17.13 17.45
N ALA A 48 -4.30 -18.09 18.10
CA ALA A 48 -4.17 -19.52 17.79
C ALA A 48 -4.46 -19.83 16.30
N GLU A 49 -5.25 -18.98 15.63
CA GLU A 49 -5.68 -19.14 14.24
C GLU A 49 -4.67 -18.58 13.22
N PHE A 50 -3.80 -17.65 13.63
CA PHE A 50 -2.78 -17.05 12.75
C PHE A 50 -1.45 -16.88 13.49
N THR A 51 -0.71 -17.98 13.57
CA THR A 51 0.55 -18.09 14.32
C THR A 51 1.60 -17.11 13.79
N LEU A 52 2.60 -16.78 14.63
CA LEU A 52 3.75 -15.99 14.17
C LEU A 52 4.49 -16.70 13.03
N ASN A 53 4.63 -18.03 13.10
CA ASN A 53 5.35 -18.79 12.08
C ASN A 53 4.61 -18.73 10.73
N ALA A 54 3.29 -18.93 10.72
CA ALA A 54 2.48 -18.78 9.51
C ALA A 54 2.59 -17.36 8.91
N ARG A 55 2.56 -16.32 9.76
CA ARG A 55 2.76 -14.92 9.34
C ARG A 55 4.11 -14.72 8.66
N LEU A 56 5.20 -15.28 9.22
CA LEU A 56 6.55 -15.17 8.67
C LEU A 56 6.72 -15.94 7.36
N ILE A 57 6.12 -17.12 7.22
CA ILE A 57 6.17 -17.90 5.97
C ILE A 57 5.44 -17.17 4.84
N ILE A 58 4.24 -16.65 5.10
CA ILE A 58 3.49 -15.88 4.10
C ILE A 58 4.25 -14.59 3.74
N ALA A 59 4.81 -13.90 4.74
CA ALA A 59 5.60 -12.69 4.50
C ALA A 59 6.86 -12.97 3.67
N GLN A 60 7.57 -14.08 3.94
CA GLN A 60 8.68 -14.55 3.13
C GLN A 60 8.24 -14.78 1.68
N GLN A 61 7.14 -15.50 1.45
CA GLN A 61 6.66 -15.79 0.10
C GLN A 61 6.25 -14.51 -0.66
N VAL A 62 5.56 -13.59 0.01
CA VAL A 62 5.18 -12.29 -0.58
C VAL A 62 6.43 -11.48 -0.92
N ALA A 63 7.44 -11.44 -0.06
CA ALA A 63 8.71 -10.76 -0.36
C ALA A 63 9.44 -11.36 -1.58
N HIS A 64 9.41 -12.69 -1.75
CA HIS A 64 9.91 -13.34 -2.97
C HIS A 64 9.14 -12.91 -4.22
N TRP A 65 7.81 -12.83 -4.15
CA TRP A 65 6.99 -12.37 -5.28
C TRP A 65 7.21 -10.90 -5.67
N HIS A 66 7.68 -10.07 -4.73
CA HIS A 66 8.11 -8.69 -5.01
C HIS A 66 9.59 -8.59 -5.39
N ASP A 67 10.31 -9.71 -5.55
CA ASP A 67 11.74 -9.73 -5.89
C ASP A 67 12.62 -8.96 -4.87
N GLU A 68 12.32 -9.13 -3.58
CA GLU A 68 13.07 -8.56 -2.46
C GLU A 68 13.75 -9.64 -1.61
N PRO A 69 14.92 -10.16 -2.05
CA PRO A 69 15.60 -11.28 -1.39
C PRO A 69 16.03 -10.97 0.05
N ARG A 70 16.49 -9.74 0.33
CA ARG A 70 16.90 -9.33 1.68
C ARG A 70 15.74 -9.37 2.68
N LEU A 71 14.56 -8.94 2.24
CA LEU A 71 13.36 -8.99 3.07
C LEU A 71 12.84 -10.42 3.24
N ALA A 72 12.92 -11.23 2.18
CA ALA A 72 12.57 -12.64 2.24
C ALA A 72 13.48 -13.43 3.20
N GLU A 73 14.79 -13.22 3.14
CA GLU A 73 15.78 -13.81 4.04
C GLU A 73 15.54 -13.38 5.49
N HIS A 74 15.27 -12.10 5.72
CA HIS A 74 14.91 -11.59 7.04
C HIS A 74 13.71 -12.34 7.65
N TYR A 75 12.65 -12.59 6.89
CA TYR A 75 11.53 -13.37 7.41
C TYR A 75 11.89 -14.84 7.62
N ALA A 76 12.68 -15.43 6.72
CA ALA A 76 13.11 -16.83 6.80
C ALA A 76 13.91 -17.11 8.08
N THR A 77 14.87 -16.25 8.42
CA THR A 77 15.72 -16.41 9.61
C THR A 77 14.95 -16.32 10.93
N ARG A 78 13.76 -15.73 10.93
CA ARG A 78 12.88 -15.62 12.10
C ARG A 78 11.89 -16.77 12.26
N GLN A 79 11.75 -17.65 11.27
CA GLN A 79 10.84 -18.80 11.35
C GLN A 79 11.32 -19.80 12.40
N ILE A 80 10.37 -20.52 13.00
CA ILE A 80 10.63 -21.48 14.07
C ILE A 80 10.14 -22.86 13.60
N GLY A 81 11.03 -23.85 13.63
CA GLY A 81 10.72 -25.25 13.32
C GLY A 81 11.00 -25.66 11.86
N THR A 82 11.41 -26.91 11.66
CA THR A 82 11.66 -27.53 10.34
C THR A 82 10.45 -28.29 9.80
N GLN A 83 9.44 -28.52 10.64
CA GLN A 83 8.19 -29.15 10.23
C GLN A 83 7.26 -28.07 9.72
N SER A 84 6.88 -28.18 8.45
CA SER A 84 5.79 -27.40 7.87
C SER A 84 4.57 -27.57 8.77
N GLU A 85 4.26 -26.56 9.60
CA GLU A 85 2.85 -26.28 9.88
C GLU A 85 2.19 -26.30 8.50
N PRO A 86 1.10 -27.06 8.27
CA PRO A 86 0.43 -27.02 6.99
C PRO A 86 0.04 -25.57 6.76
N ILE A 87 0.82 -24.88 5.92
CA ILE A 87 0.52 -23.51 5.52
C ILE A 87 -0.89 -23.63 4.98
N CYS A 88 -1.80 -22.81 5.49
CA CYS A 88 -3.15 -22.86 4.99
C CYS A 88 -3.07 -22.48 3.52
N GLN A 89 -3.21 -23.45 2.61
CA GLN A 89 -3.12 -23.26 1.17
C GLN A 89 -4.02 -22.10 0.74
N SER A 90 -5.17 -21.94 1.40
CA SER A 90 -6.09 -20.82 1.20
C SER A 90 -5.47 -19.45 1.49
N ALA A 91 -4.58 -19.33 2.49
CA ALA A 91 -3.87 -18.09 2.79
C ALA A 91 -2.83 -17.75 1.72
N LEU A 92 -2.13 -18.75 1.16
CA LEU A 92 -1.21 -18.54 0.03
C LEU A 92 -1.96 -18.14 -1.24
N VAL A 93 -3.08 -18.80 -1.54
CA VAL A 93 -3.96 -18.42 -2.67
C VAL A 93 -4.48 -16.99 -2.51
N HIS A 94 -4.86 -16.60 -1.29
CA HIS A 94 -5.26 -15.21 -0.99
C HIS A 94 -4.09 -14.24 -1.17
N ALA A 95 -2.91 -14.60 -0.67
CA ALA A 95 -1.69 -13.81 -0.80
C ALA A 95 -1.26 -13.58 -2.26
N GLU A 96 -1.31 -14.63 -3.09
CA GLU A 96 -1.01 -14.56 -4.52
C GLU A 96 -1.97 -13.60 -5.22
N ARG A 97 -3.27 -13.73 -4.95
CA ARG A 97 -4.30 -12.84 -5.51
C ARG A 97 -4.09 -11.38 -5.12
N LEU A 98 -3.87 -11.09 -3.83
CA LEU A 98 -3.57 -9.72 -3.36
C LEU A 98 -2.27 -9.17 -3.96
N THR A 99 -1.31 -10.02 -4.25
CA THR A 99 0.03 -9.61 -4.72
C THR A 99 0.01 -9.24 -6.21
N PHE A 100 -0.56 -10.11 -7.05
CA PHE A 100 -0.49 -10.04 -8.51
C PHE A 100 -1.79 -9.58 -9.19
N SER A 101 -2.95 -9.84 -8.61
CA SER A 101 -4.24 -9.59 -9.28
C SER A 101 -5.32 -9.11 -8.31
N PRO A 102 -5.08 -8.03 -7.55
CA PRO A 102 -6.04 -7.57 -6.53
C PRO A 102 -7.39 -7.16 -7.14
N THR A 103 -7.45 -6.70 -8.39
CA THR A 103 -8.70 -6.36 -9.09
C THR A 103 -9.56 -7.56 -9.45
N ALA A 104 -8.98 -8.77 -9.47
CA ALA A 104 -9.71 -10.01 -9.67
C ALA A 104 -10.35 -10.54 -8.37
N ALA A 105 -10.10 -9.88 -7.23
CA ALA A 105 -10.75 -10.26 -5.97
C ALA A 105 -12.28 -10.08 -6.06
N ARG A 106 -12.99 -10.94 -5.34
CA ARG A 106 -14.44 -11.07 -5.29
C ARG A 106 -14.80 -11.56 -3.90
N SER A 107 -16.03 -11.30 -3.44
CA SER A 107 -16.52 -11.74 -2.13
C SER A 107 -16.44 -13.27 -1.94
N ALA A 108 -16.66 -14.05 -3.00
CA ALA A 108 -16.56 -15.50 -2.99
C ALA A 108 -15.18 -16.00 -2.51
N HIS A 109 -14.11 -15.29 -2.83
CA HIS A 109 -12.76 -15.65 -2.39
C HIS A 109 -12.56 -15.47 -0.88
N LEU A 110 -13.24 -14.49 -0.26
CA LEU A 110 -13.23 -14.36 1.20
C LEU A 110 -14.10 -15.45 1.85
N ARG A 111 -15.19 -15.84 1.17
CA ARG A 111 -16.03 -16.96 1.62
C ARG A 111 -15.27 -18.29 1.62
N GLU A 112 -14.38 -18.51 0.66
CA GLU A 112 -13.48 -19.68 0.63
C GLU A 112 -12.57 -19.73 1.88
N LEU A 113 -12.07 -18.58 2.34
CA LEU A 113 -11.28 -18.50 3.58
C LEU A 113 -12.14 -18.82 4.82
N GLU A 114 -13.36 -18.27 4.90
CA GLU A 114 -14.30 -18.58 5.99
C GLU A 114 -14.65 -20.08 6.03
N LEU A 115 -14.89 -20.69 4.87
CA LEU A 115 -15.15 -22.14 4.75
C LEU A 115 -13.93 -22.98 5.12
N ALA A 116 -12.72 -22.44 4.94
CA ALA A 116 -11.48 -23.04 5.43
C ALA A 116 -11.22 -22.79 6.93
N GLY A 117 -12.17 -22.19 7.65
CA GLY A 117 -12.13 -22.00 9.11
C GLY A 117 -11.50 -20.69 9.57
N TRP A 118 -11.21 -19.74 8.67
CA TRP A 118 -10.67 -18.44 9.06
C TRP A 118 -11.75 -17.53 9.65
N THR A 119 -11.47 -16.92 10.79
CA THR A 119 -12.32 -15.87 11.35
C THR A 119 -12.17 -14.56 10.57
N THR A 120 -13.16 -13.66 10.68
CA THR A 120 -13.08 -12.33 10.06
C THR A 120 -11.83 -11.57 10.50
N GLU A 121 -11.49 -11.60 11.79
CA GLU A 121 -10.27 -10.96 12.31
C GLU A 121 -9.00 -11.53 11.68
N ALA A 122 -8.92 -12.85 11.54
CA ALA A 122 -7.78 -13.51 10.91
C ALA A 122 -7.67 -13.17 9.41
N ILE A 123 -8.78 -13.13 8.67
CA ILE A 123 -8.79 -12.74 7.24
C ILE A 123 -8.36 -11.28 7.07
N VAL A 124 -8.87 -10.37 7.92
CA VAL A 124 -8.48 -8.96 7.91
C VAL A 124 -7.00 -8.81 8.22
N THR A 125 -6.50 -9.52 9.24
CA THR A 125 -5.09 -9.46 9.63
C THR A 125 -4.17 -10.06 8.55
N LEU A 126 -4.56 -11.18 7.93
CA LEU A 126 -3.86 -11.76 6.79
C LEU A 126 -3.78 -10.77 5.63
N SER A 127 -4.89 -10.13 5.28
CA SER A 127 -4.94 -9.14 4.19
C SER A 127 -4.07 -7.92 4.49
N GLN A 128 -4.07 -7.43 5.75
CA GLN A 128 -3.20 -6.35 6.19
C GLN A 128 -1.72 -6.76 6.19
N LEU A 129 -1.37 -7.99 6.54
CA LEU A 129 -0.01 -8.52 6.46
C LEU A 129 0.48 -8.52 5.01
N ILE A 130 -0.26 -9.12 4.08
CA ILE A 130 0.15 -9.21 2.67
C ILE A 130 0.33 -7.81 2.07
N ALA A 131 -0.61 -6.92 2.35
CA ALA A 131 -0.57 -5.54 1.88
C ALA A 131 0.59 -4.74 2.52
N PHE A 132 0.88 -4.95 3.80
CA PHE A 132 2.04 -4.37 4.49
C PHE A 132 3.36 -4.84 3.88
N VAL A 133 3.54 -6.14 3.66
CA VAL A 133 4.78 -6.68 3.06
C VAL A 133 4.96 -6.15 1.62
N SER A 134 3.87 -5.98 0.87
CA SER A 134 3.90 -5.35 -0.46
C SER A 134 4.36 -3.88 -0.42
N PHE A 135 3.96 -3.14 0.61
CA PHE A 135 4.44 -1.78 0.89
C PHE A 135 5.89 -1.77 1.36
N GLN A 136 6.25 -2.64 2.29
CA GLN A 136 7.60 -2.76 2.84
C GLN A 136 8.62 -3.12 1.76
N SER A 137 8.27 -4.02 0.84
CA SER A 137 9.11 -4.40 -0.30
C SER A 137 9.41 -3.20 -1.20
N ARG A 138 8.40 -2.36 -1.47
CA ARG A 138 8.58 -1.14 -2.29
C ARG A 138 9.38 -0.06 -1.57
N LEU A 139 9.19 0.11 -0.27
CA LEU A 139 10.05 0.99 0.52
C LEU A 139 11.50 0.54 0.46
N LEU A 140 11.76 -0.75 0.70
CA LEU A 140 13.10 -1.32 0.65
C LEU A 140 13.73 -1.12 -0.73
N ARG A 141 13.00 -1.42 -1.82
CA ARG A 141 13.46 -1.18 -3.19
C ARG A 141 13.82 0.28 -3.42
N GLY A 142 12.94 1.19 -3.04
CA GLY A 142 13.15 2.63 -3.19
C GLY A 142 14.34 3.14 -2.38
N PHE A 143 14.51 2.68 -1.14
CA PHE A 143 15.64 3.09 -0.30
C PHE A 143 16.98 2.59 -0.82
N ARG A 144 17.04 1.34 -1.30
CA ARG A 144 18.25 0.79 -1.93
C ARG A 144 18.66 1.58 -3.17
N LEU A 145 17.70 1.97 -4.02
CA LEU A 145 17.96 2.86 -5.16
C LEU A 145 18.42 4.26 -4.74
N LEU A 146 17.81 4.84 -3.70
CA LEU A 146 18.24 6.14 -3.18
C LEU A 146 19.67 6.09 -2.61
N SER A 147 20.05 4.98 -1.98
CA SER A 147 21.43 4.68 -1.56
C SER A 147 22.39 4.41 -2.73
N GLY A 148 21.91 4.38 -3.97
CA GLY A 148 22.73 4.21 -5.18
C GLY A 148 23.01 2.75 -5.55
N GLU A 149 22.34 1.78 -4.93
CA GLU A 149 22.41 0.38 -5.34
C GLU A 149 21.72 0.21 -6.70
N ASP A 150 22.41 -0.43 -7.66
CA ASP A 150 21.80 -0.75 -8.95
C ASP A 150 20.91 -1.98 -8.79
N VAL A 151 19.64 -1.73 -8.49
CA VAL A 151 18.63 -2.77 -8.34
C VAL A 151 18.00 -3.03 -9.71
N THR A 152 18.78 -3.59 -10.65
CA THR A 152 18.33 -3.82 -12.02
C THR A 152 17.15 -4.79 -12.06
N ALA A 153 15.99 -4.33 -12.52
CA ALA A 153 14.93 -5.22 -13.00
C ALA A 153 15.27 -5.64 -14.44
N ASN A 154 15.26 -6.95 -14.71
CA ASN A 154 15.48 -7.51 -16.06
C ASN A 154 14.41 -7.11 -17.10
N SER A 155 13.45 -6.24 -16.76
CA SER A 155 12.40 -5.77 -17.67
C SER A 155 12.44 -4.24 -17.81
N ILE A 156 12.70 -3.76 -19.02
CA ILE A 156 12.68 -2.34 -19.42
C ILE A 156 11.27 -1.99 -19.96
N GLY A 157 10.22 -2.56 -19.34
CA GLY A 157 8.84 -2.24 -19.71
C GLY A 157 8.39 -0.94 -19.04
N HIS A 158 7.72 -0.06 -19.77
CA HIS A 158 7.00 1.03 -19.14
C HIS A 158 5.84 0.46 -18.34
N ALA A 159 5.71 0.84 -17.08
CA ALA A 159 4.52 0.51 -16.29
C ALA A 159 3.29 1.17 -16.93
N VAL A 160 2.24 0.37 -17.10
CA VAL A 160 1.00 0.76 -17.79
C VAL A 160 -0.18 0.82 -16.84
N ALA A 161 -1.25 1.51 -17.24
CA ALA A 161 -2.52 1.43 -16.54
C ALA A 161 -3.03 -0.03 -16.52
N ALA A 162 -3.39 -0.54 -15.36
CA ALA A 162 -3.98 -1.88 -15.26
C ALA A 162 -5.43 -1.92 -15.74
N ALA A 163 -5.94 -3.12 -15.98
CA ALA A 163 -7.38 -3.35 -16.06
C ALA A 163 -8.04 -3.13 -14.68
N TRP A 164 -9.33 -2.83 -14.68
CA TRP A 164 -10.14 -2.59 -13.47
C TRP A 164 -11.48 -3.31 -13.57
N CYS A 165 -12.20 -3.38 -12.45
CA CYS A 165 -13.55 -3.94 -12.43
C CYS A 165 -14.53 -3.01 -13.15
N THR A 166 -15.26 -3.54 -14.13
CA THR A 166 -16.28 -2.80 -14.91
C THR A 166 -17.70 -3.26 -14.60
N ASP A 167 -17.89 -4.07 -13.55
CA ASP A 167 -19.20 -4.53 -13.12
C ASP A 167 -20.04 -3.30 -12.71
N PRO A 168 -21.24 -3.09 -13.28
CA PRO A 168 -22.00 -1.85 -13.06
C PRO A 168 -22.70 -1.81 -11.70
N PHE A 169 -22.69 -2.90 -10.95
CA PHE A 169 -23.32 -3.01 -9.64
C PHE A 169 -22.41 -3.73 -8.65
N THR A 170 -22.45 -3.32 -7.39
CA THR A 170 -21.82 -4.03 -6.29
C THR A 170 -22.56 -5.32 -5.94
N LEU A 171 -21.99 -6.16 -5.08
CA LEU A 171 -22.64 -7.35 -4.52
C LEU A 171 -24.01 -7.04 -3.90
N ARG A 172 -24.17 -5.85 -3.32
CA ARG A 172 -25.44 -5.40 -2.69
C ARG A 172 -26.35 -4.65 -3.66
N GLY A 173 -26.05 -4.66 -4.96
CA GLY A 173 -26.87 -4.04 -6.01
C GLY A 173 -26.76 -2.52 -6.11
N LYS A 174 -25.76 -1.88 -5.48
CA LYS A 174 -25.56 -0.43 -5.59
C LYS A 174 -24.85 -0.09 -6.91
N PRO A 175 -25.12 1.07 -7.52
CA PRO A 175 -24.38 1.50 -8.72
C PRO A 175 -22.88 1.59 -8.45
N ALA A 176 -22.08 0.91 -9.25
CA ALA A 176 -20.62 0.89 -9.14
C ALA A 176 -19.95 1.68 -10.28
N PRO A 177 -18.81 2.35 -10.02
CA PRO A 177 -18.11 3.09 -11.05
C PRO A 177 -17.46 2.13 -12.06
N THR A 178 -17.80 2.26 -13.35
CA THR A 178 -17.27 1.41 -14.43
C THR A 178 -16.01 2.00 -15.10
N LYS A 179 -15.62 3.20 -14.70
CA LYS A 179 -14.41 3.91 -15.15
C LYS A 179 -13.79 4.69 -14.01
N PHE A 180 -12.51 5.02 -14.15
CA PHE A 180 -11.86 5.97 -13.26
C PHE A 180 -12.57 7.33 -13.31
N THR A 181 -12.67 7.99 -12.15
CA THR A 181 -13.43 9.23 -11.96
C THR A 181 -12.78 10.08 -10.88
N ARG A 182 -13.11 11.38 -10.81
CA ARG A 182 -12.79 12.26 -9.67
C ARG A 182 -13.97 12.49 -8.74
N GLU A 183 -15.14 11.94 -9.06
CA GLU A 183 -16.35 12.04 -8.24
C GLU A 183 -16.17 11.38 -6.87
N GLU A 184 -16.93 11.82 -5.87
CA GLU A 184 -16.92 11.17 -4.57
C GLU A 184 -17.56 9.78 -4.66
N LEU A 185 -16.83 8.78 -4.18
CA LEU A 185 -17.29 7.41 -4.07
C LEU A 185 -17.44 7.04 -2.60
N LYS A 186 -18.35 6.12 -2.32
CA LYS A 186 -18.38 5.37 -1.07
C LYS A 186 -17.80 3.97 -1.30
N TRP A 187 -17.60 3.23 -0.22
CA TRP A 187 -17.05 1.88 -0.26
C TRP A 187 -17.83 1.00 0.69
N GLU A 188 -18.04 -0.27 0.32
CA GLU A 188 -18.70 -1.24 1.18
C GLU A 188 -17.88 -2.53 1.33
N PRO A 189 -17.86 -3.10 2.54
CA PRO A 189 -17.07 -4.29 2.81
C PRO A 189 -17.80 -5.57 2.40
N TRP A 190 -17.02 -6.57 2.00
CA TRP A 190 -17.48 -7.95 1.78
C TRP A 190 -17.49 -8.80 3.06
N LEU A 191 -16.75 -8.36 4.09
CA LEU A 191 -16.77 -8.93 5.43
C LEU A 191 -17.49 -8.00 6.41
N PRO A 192 -18.06 -8.50 7.52
CA PRO A 192 -18.71 -7.63 8.49
C PRO A 192 -17.70 -6.69 9.17
N ALA A 193 -17.89 -5.38 8.99
CA ALA A 193 -17.19 -4.38 9.78
C ALA A 193 -17.64 -4.46 11.24
N LYS A 194 -16.70 -4.40 12.19
CA LYS A 194 -17.02 -4.46 13.62
C LYS A 194 -17.98 -3.32 14.01
N PRO A 195 -19.16 -3.58 14.60
CA PRO A 195 -20.06 -2.53 15.08
C PRO A 195 -19.36 -1.57 16.05
N LEU A 196 -19.65 -0.27 15.96
CA LEU A 196 -19.00 0.73 16.82
C LEU A 196 -19.18 0.43 18.33
N ALA A 197 -20.33 -0.11 18.71
CA ALA A 197 -20.66 -0.50 20.08
C ALA A 197 -19.80 -1.65 20.63
N GLU A 198 -19.21 -2.48 19.77
CA GLU A 198 -18.35 -3.60 20.16
C GLU A 198 -16.88 -3.19 20.38
N PHE A 199 -16.51 -1.97 19.99
CA PHE A 199 -15.21 -1.40 20.40
C PHE A 199 -15.31 -0.91 21.84
N ASN A 200 -14.28 -1.16 22.66
CA ASN A 200 -14.24 -0.63 24.02
C ASN A 200 -14.04 0.91 24.02
N ALA A 201 -14.13 1.55 25.20
CA ALA A 201 -14.06 3.00 25.30
C ALA A 201 -12.76 3.60 24.72
N THR A 202 -11.61 2.97 24.97
CA THR A 202 -10.31 3.39 24.45
C THR A 202 -10.25 3.23 22.93
N GLU A 203 -10.73 2.09 22.42
CA GLU A 203 -10.76 1.81 20.99
C GLU A 203 -11.65 2.80 20.21
N ARG A 204 -12.82 3.15 20.76
CA ARG A 204 -13.71 4.17 20.18
C ARG A 204 -13.05 5.56 20.15
N ALA A 205 -12.36 5.94 21.23
CA ALA A 205 -11.64 7.21 21.27
C ALA A 205 -10.52 7.26 20.20
N THR A 206 -9.84 6.15 19.95
CA THR A 206 -8.84 6.05 18.88
C THR A 206 -9.47 6.22 17.49
N LEU A 207 -10.61 5.60 17.22
CA LEU A 207 -11.33 5.78 15.96
C LEU A 207 -11.83 7.23 15.78
N GLU A 208 -12.40 7.81 16.83
CA GLU A 208 -12.92 9.18 16.82
C GLU A 208 -11.81 10.20 16.54
N LYS A 209 -10.65 10.07 17.20
CA LYS A 209 -9.48 10.93 17.02
C LYS A 209 -9.06 11.09 15.55
N PHE A 210 -9.30 10.07 14.72
CA PHE A 210 -8.94 10.08 13.31
C PHE A 210 -10.13 10.26 12.36
N GLY A 211 -11.35 10.46 12.88
CA GLY A 211 -12.57 10.57 12.08
C GLY A 211 -12.97 9.26 11.42
N HIS A 212 -12.66 8.13 12.06
CA HIS A 212 -12.84 6.79 11.51
C HIS A 212 -14.12 6.08 12.02
N SER A 213 -14.84 6.67 12.99
CA SER A 213 -15.99 6.04 13.66
C SER A 213 -17.09 5.59 12.71
N ASP A 214 -17.41 6.40 11.70
CA ASP A 214 -18.53 6.14 10.78
C ASP A 214 -18.11 5.43 9.48
N SER A 215 -16.85 5.01 9.37
CA SER A 215 -16.32 4.37 8.17
C SER A 215 -16.28 2.86 8.30
N ASP A 216 -17.08 2.17 7.49
CA ASP A 216 -17.06 0.70 7.40
C ASP A 216 -15.68 0.15 7.06
N TYR A 217 -14.92 0.85 6.21
CA TYR A 217 -13.55 0.47 5.88
C TYR A 217 -12.65 0.48 7.13
N PHE A 218 -12.65 1.57 7.88
CA PHE A 218 -11.80 1.68 9.07
C PHE A 218 -12.29 0.76 10.20
N ARG A 219 -13.60 0.57 10.37
CA ARG A 219 -14.13 -0.40 11.35
C ARG A 219 -13.84 -1.85 10.97
N LEU A 220 -13.80 -2.18 9.67
CA LEU A 220 -13.34 -3.49 9.22
C LEU A 220 -11.87 -3.71 9.53
N LEU A 221 -10.99 -2.77 9.19
CA LEU A 221 -9.56 -2.89 9.57
C LEU A 221 -9.35 -2.88 11.09
N GLY A 222 -10.27 -2.26 11.82
CA GLY A 222 -10.30 -2.18 13.28
C GLY A 222 -10.51 -3.51 14.00
N HIS A 223 -10.81 -4.61 13.28
CA HIS A 223 -10.65 -5.96 13.82
C HIS A 223 -9.21 -6.21 14.32
N ASN A 224 -8.22 -5.56 13.70
CA ASN A 224 -6.87 -5.42 14.24
C ASN A 224 -6.53 -3.94 14.46
N LEU A 225 -7.14 -3.35 15.49
CA LEU A 225 -7.02 -1.91 15.76
C LEU A 225 -5.57 -1.42 15.98
N PRO A 226 -4.69 -2.14 16.72
CA PRO A 226 -3.30 -1.69 16.87
C PRO A 226 -2.58 -1.52 15.52
N LEU A 227 -2.84 -2.41 14.56
CA LEU A 227 -2.27 -2.29 13.22
C LEU A 227 -2.89 -1.12 12.44
N LEU A 228 -4.21 -0.94 12.56
CA LEU A 228 -4.90 0.19 11.94
C LEU A 228 -4.35 1.54 12.43
N GLU A 229 -4.07 1.65 13.72
CA GLU A 229 -3.51 2.87 14.32
C GLU A 229 -2.12 3.16 13.76
N GLN A 230 -1.21 2.18 13.75
CA GLN A 230 0.12 2.34 13.17
C GLN A 230 0.05 2.73 11.70
N ARG A 231 -0.79 2.05 10.91
CA ARG A 231 -1.03 2.39 9.50
C ARG A 231 -1.52 3.82 9.32
N THR A 232 -2.45 4.27 10.16
CA THR A 232 -3.04 5.62 10.10
C THR A 232 -2.00 6.70 10.42
N LEU A 233 -1.15 6.44 11.41
CA LEU A 233 -0.09 7.36 11.80
C LEU A 233 1.03 7.40 10.75
N ALA A 234 1.33 6.27 10.09
CA ALA A 234 2.22 6.24 8.93
C ALA A 234 1.67 7.08 7.77
N ASP A 235 0.39 6.92 7.40
CA ASP A 235 -0.26 7.75 6.37
C ASP A 235 -0.14 9.24 6.67
N LYS A 236 -0.47 9.65 7.90
CA LYS A 236 -0.34 11.04 8.35
C LYS A 236 1.10 11.53 8.28
N GLY A 237 2.07 10.71 8.71
CA GLY A 237 3.50 10.99 8.61
C GLY A 237 4.02 11.08 7.17
N ILE A 238 3.30 10.54 6.19
CA ILE A 238 3.65 10.59 4.76
C ILE A 238 2.92 11.73 4.04
N PHE A 239 1.68 12.07 4.36
CA PHE A 239 0.87 13.02 3.57
C PHE A 239 0.69 14.40 4.20
N TYR A 240 0.85 14.53 5.52
CA TYR A 240 0.47 15.74 6.27
C TYR A 240 1.67 16.41 6.95
N THR A 241 2.84 16.35 6.32
CA THR A 241 4.09 16.98 6.81
C THR A 241 4.46 18.22 6.02
N ALA A 242 5.15 19.17 6.66
CA ALA A 242 5.72 20.34 6.00
C ALA A 242 7.05 20.03 5.27
N GLY A 243 7.36 20.83 4.25
CA GLY A 243 8.59 20.72 3.45
C GLY A 243 8.68 19.45 2.59
N GLY A 244 9.78 19.28 1.86
CA GLY A 244 9.97 18.14 0.95
C GLY A 244 9.00 18.19 -0.23
N LEU A 245 8.54 17.02 -0.70
CA LEU A 245 7.70 16.94 -1.90
C LEU A 245 6.35 17.61 -1.63
N PRO A 246 5.88 18.56 -2.46
CA PRO A 246 4.58 19.18 -2.28
C PRO A 246 3.43 18.17 -2.23
N ARG A 247 2.41 18.45 -1.41
CA ARG A 247 1.27 17.54 -1.24
C ARG A 247 0.58 17.20 -2.57
N LYS A 248 0.43 18.16 -3.49
CA LYS A 248 -0.12 17.91 -4.84
C LYS A 248 0.58 16.75 -5.57
N GLU A 249 1.89 16.61 -5.40
CA GLU A 249 2.72 15.60 -6.07
C GLU A 249 2.72 14.27 -5.31
N ARG A 250 2.57 14.29 -3.98
CA ARG A 250 2.28 13.07 -3.20
C ARG A 250 0.93 12.47 -3.58
N GLU A 251 -0.09 13.31 -3.76
CA GLU A 251 -1.43 12.90 -4.20
C GLU A 251 -1.42 12.44 -5.68
N LEU A 252 -0.55 13.03 -6.53
CA LEU A 252 -0.30 12.56 -7.89
C LEU A 252 0.31 11.14 -7.87
N ALA A 253 1.36 10.91 -7.09
CA ALA A 253 2.00 9.60 -6.94
C ALA A 253 1.01 8.53 -6.46
N ALA A 254 0.15 8.87 -5.48
CA ALA A 254 -0.95 8.02 -5.02
C ALA A 254 -1.96 7.68 -6.13
N THR A 255 -2.28 8.67 -6.99
CA THR A 255 -3.17 8.49 -8.14
C THR A 255 -2.55 7.52 -9.16
N VAL A 256 -1.27 7.69 -9.47
CA VAL A 256 -0.51 6.83 -10.40
C VAL A 256 -0.46 5.40 -9.87
N ALA A 257 -0.08 5.20 -8.61
CA ALA A 257 -0.05 3.88 -7.98
C ALA A 257 -1.42 3.19 -8.04
N SER A 258 -2.49 3.96 -7.81
CA SER A 258 -3.87 3.45 -7.89
C SER A 258 -4.28 3.10 -9.32
N LYS A 259 -3.80 3.81 -10.35
CA LYS A 259 -3.99 3.47 -11.76
C LYS A 259 -3.23 2.20 -12.16
N VAL A 260 -2.00 2.02 -11.68
CA VAL A 260 -1.20 0.79 -11.90
C VAL A 260 -1.85 -0.41 -11.20
N ASN A 261 -2.46 -0.21 -10.04
CA ASN A 261 -3.13 -1.29 -9.31
C ASN A 261 -4.62 -1.49 -9.70
N GLY A 262 -5.18 -0.67 -10.59
CA GLY A 262 -6.58 -0.77 -11.02
C GLY A 262 -7.62 -0.37 -9.95
N CYS A 263 -7.23 0.42 -8.94
CA CYS A 263 -8.09 0.79 -7.81
C CYS A 263 -8.85 2.11 -8.06
N ILE A 264 -10.09 2.01 -8.56
CA ILE A 264 -10.94 3.17 -8.86
C ILE A 264 -11.18 4.06 -7.63
N TYR A 265 -11.47 3.47 -6.47
CA TYR A 265 -11.76 4.23 -5.24
C TYR A 265 -10.58 5.14 -4.84
N CYS A 266 -9.39 4.55 -4.70
CA CYS A 266 -8.21 5.31 -4.30
C CYS A 266 -7.85 6.36 -5.37
N ALA A 267 -7.89 6.00 -6.65
CA ALA A 267 -7.65 6.95 -7.72
C ALA A 267 -8.64 8.13 -7.68
N SER A 268 -9.92 7.91 -7.38
CA SER A 268 -10.91 8.99 -7.23
C SER A 268 -10.53 9.98 -6.11
N VAL A 269 -10.21 9.46 -4.92
CA VAL A 269 -9.86 10.30 -3.77
C VAL A 269 -8.61 11.12 -4.05
N HIS A 270 -7.56 10.48 -4.56
CA HIS A 270 -6.25 11.10 -4.74
C HIS A 270 -6.20 11.99 -5.99
N ALA A 271 -6.88 11.63 -7.07
CA ALA A 271 -6.99 12.47 -8.26
C ALA A 271 -7.77 13.76 -7.96
N ARG A 272 -8.86 13.68 -7.18
CA ARG A 272 -9.59 14.88 -6.75
C ARG A 272 -8.69 15.83 -5.96
N LYS A 273 -7.92 15.32 -5.00
CA LYS A 273 -6.97 16.12 -4.20
C LYS A 273 -5.81 16.65 -5.04
N ALA A 274 -5.21 15.84 -5.91
CA ALA A 274 -4.14 16.24 -6.81
C ALA A 274 -4.60 17.41 -7.69
N ALA A 275 -5.75 17.27 -8.36
CA ALA A 275 -6.34 18.31 -9.20
C ALA A 275 -6.62 19.62 -8.43
N GLN A 276 -7.21 19.50 -7.23
CA GLN A 276 -7.52 20.66 -6.39
C GLN A 276 -6.26 21.41 -5.95
N LEU A 277 -5.23 20.68 -5.49
CA LEU A 277 -4.01 21.27 -4.93
C LEU A 277 -3.05 21.77 -6.01
N SER A 278 -2.99 21.10 -7.17
CA SER A 278 -2.15 21.51 -8.30
C SER A 278 -2.75 22.67 -9.09
N LYS A 279 -4.09 22.81 -9.04
CA LYS A 279 -4.86 23.66 -9.95
C LYS A 279 -4.69 23.25 -11.43
N GLN A 280 -4.44 21.96 -11.67
CA GLN A 280 -4.30 21.35 -13.00
C GLN A 280 -5.32 20.21 -13.17
N PRO A 281 -6.63 20.51 -13.23
CA PRO A 281 -7.65 19.48 -13.31
C PRO A 281 -7.59 18.67 -14.61
N ASP A 282 -7.19 19.28 -15.72
CA ASP A 282 -7.18 18.63 -17.04
C ASP A 282 -6.00 17.65 -17.18
N ASP A 283 -4.82 17.98 -16.66
CA ASP A 283 -3.67 17.08 -16.61
C ASP A 283 -3.97 15.82 -15.78
N VAL A 284 -4.63 16.01 -14.63
CA VAL A 284 -5.05 14.89 -13.78
C VAL A 284 -6.15 14.07 -14.45
N GLN A 285 -7.08 14.72 -15.16
CA GLN A 285 -8.13 14.03 -15.91
C GLN A 285 -7.53 13.17 -17.03
N ARG A 286 -6.59 13.72 -17.82
CA ARG A 286 -5.82 12.95 -18.83
C ARG A 286 -5.14 11.73 -18.23
N LEU A 287 -4.49 11.88 -17.07
CA LEU A 287 -3.84 10.76 -16.36
C LEU A 287 -4.86 9.64 -16.05
N ILE A 288 -6.00 9.97 -15.44
CA ILE A 288 -6.95 8.93 -15.03
C ILE A 288 -7.75 8.33 -16.19
N ASP A 289 -7.91 9.06 -17.29
CA ASP A 289 -8.56 8.60 -18.52
C ASP A 289 -7.68 7.67 -19.37
N THR A 290 -6.39 7.51 -19.01
CA THR A 290 -5.49 6.55 -19.67
C THR A 290 -6.09 5.14 -19.66
N ALA A 291 -6.30 4.59 -20.87
CA ALA A 291 -6.86 3.26 -21.08
C ALA A 291 -5.93 2.14 -20.57
N PRO A 292 -6.45 0.95 -20.21
CA PRO A 292 -5.61 -0.18 -19.83
C PRO A 292 -4.52 -0.46 -20.87
N GLY A 293 -3.33 -0.86 -20.42
CA GLY A 293 -2.21 -1.17 -21.30
C GLY A 293 -1.46 0.04 -21.89
N HIS A 294 -1.89 1.27 -21.58
CA HIS A 294 -1.23 2.49 -22.05
C HIS A 294 -0.36 3.13 -20.95
N VAL A 295 0.65 3.90 -21.38
CA VAL A 295 1.58 4.61 -20.50
C VAL A 295 0.90 5.81 -19.86
N LEU A 296 1.04 5.95 -18.53
CA LEU A 296 0.36 6.98 -17.73
C LEU A 296 0.94 8.40 -17.90
N ALA A 297 2.21 8.51 -18.30
CA ALA A 297 2.93 9.78 -18.38
C ALA A 297 2.74 10.53 -19.71
N ALA A 298 1.87 10.04 -20.59
CA ALA A 298 1.59 10.65 -21.88
C ALA A 298 1.04 12.07 -21.70
N GLU A 299 1.53 13.00 -22.54
CA GLU A 299 1.06 14.40 -22.57
C GLU A 299 1.18 15.17 -21.23
N GLN A 300 2.12 14.76 -20.37
CA GLN A 300 2.46 15.46 -19.13
C GLN A 300 3.73 16.31 -19.29
N ASP A 301 3.83 17.37 -18.48
CA ASP A 301 5.04 18.19 -18.38
C ASP A 301 6.24 17.37 -17.86
N ALA A 302 7.46 17.91 -18.00
CA ALA A 302 8.68 17.18 -17.67
C ALA A 302 8.73 16.73 -16.20
N ARG A 303 8.24 17.56 -15.26
CA ARG A 303 8.27 17.26 -13.83
C ARG A 303 7.26 16.17 -13.49
N TRP A 304 6.03 16.29 -13.96
CA TRP A 304 4.97 15.31 -13.72
C TRP A 304 5.25 14.00 -14.43
N ARG A 305 5.78 14.03 -15.65
CA ARG A 305 6.23 12.83 -16.37
C ARG A 305 7.24 12.03 -15.54
N ALA A 306 8.28 12.69 -15.01
CA ALA A 306 9.28 12.03 -14.19
C ALA A 306 8.69 11.43 -12.89
N ILE A 307 7.77 12.14 -12.22
CA ILE A 307 7.05 11.62 -11.04
C ILE A 307 6.21 10.41 -11.42
N ILE A 308 5.44 10.50 -12.51
CA ILE A 308 4.52 9.45 -12.95
C ILE A 308 5.29 8.20 -13.37
N ASP A 309 6.37 8.35 -14.15
CA ASP A 309 7.19 7.22 -14.59
C ASP A 309 7.81 6.47 -13.40
N PHE A 310 8.36 7.19 -12.42
CA PHE A 310 8.93 6.58 -11.21
C PHE A 310 7.85 5.95 -10.33
N ALA A 311 6.73 6.65 -10.09
CA ALA A 311 5.66 6.13 -9.26
C ALA A 311 5.02 4.87 -9.90
N ALA A 312 4.89 4.86 -11.23
CA ALA A 312 4.35 3.72 -11.95
C ALA A 312 5.29 2.50 -11.88
N SER A 313 6.60 2.68 -12.12
CA SER A 313 7.58 1.59 -12.03
C SER A 313 7.73 1.03 -10.62
N LEU A 314 7.67 1.87 -9.59
CA LEU A 314 7.66 1.42 -8.19
C LEU A 314 6.35 0.71 -7.81
N SER A 315 5.25 0.93 -8.55
CA SER A 315 3.96 0.34 -8.26
C SER A 315 3.75 -1.06 -8.86
N THR A 316 4.52 -1.46 -9.87
CA THR A 316 4.42 -2.80 -10.47
C THR A 316 4.76 -3.92 -9.48
N THR A 317 4.34 -5.15 -9.78
CA THR A 317 4.73 -6.35 -9.02
C THR A 317 5.45 -7.31 -9.98
N PRO A 318 6.75 -7.61 -9.78
CA PRO A 318 7.65 -6.96 -8.82
C PRO A 318 7.88 -5.47 -9.16
N PRO A 319 8.32 -4.64 -8.20
CA PRO A 319 8.67 -3.24 -8.47
C PRO A 319 9.90 -3.14 -9.37
N THR A 320 9.82 -2.34 -10.44
CA THR A 320 10.90 -2.16 -11.42
C THR A 320 11.42 -0.71 -11.57
N PRO A 321 11.50 0.13 -10.52
CA PRO A 321 12.16 1.43 -10.63
C PRO A 321 13.66 1.24 -10.88
N HIS A 322 14.30 2.21 -11.53
CA HIS A 322 15.71 2.11 -11.90
C HIS A 322 16.46 3.45 -11.75
N GLN A 323 17.79 3.39 -11.66
CA GLN A 323 18.62 4.55 -11.32
C GLN A 323 18.45 5.73 -12.28
N ARG A 324 18.29 5.47 -13.58
CA ARG A 324 18.07 6.54 -14.58
C ARG A 324 16.83 7.40 -14.28
N GLN A 325 15.75 6.84 -13.71
CA GLN A 325 14.58 7.65 -13.31
C GLN A 325 14.95 8.61 -12.16
N LEU A 326 15.74 8.15 -11.18
CA LEU A 326 16.24 9.01 -10.10
C LEU A 326 17.19 10.09 -10.61
N THR A 327 18.06 9.76 -11.57
CA THR A 327 18.91 10.75 -12.23
C THR A 327 18.08 11.84 -12.90
N THR A 328 17.05 11.47 -13.68
CA THR A 328 16.16 12.44 -14.31
C THR A 328 15.42 13.30 -13.30
N LEU A 329 14.95 12.74 -12.18
CA LEU A 329 14.34 13.53 -11.10
C LEU A 329 15.36 14.52 -10.49
N ARG A 330 16.61 14.11 -10.27
CA ARG A 330 17.68 15.00 -9.75
C ARG A 330 18.05 16.11 -10.73
N GLU A 331 18.09 15.83 -12.03
CA GLU A 331 18.30 16.82 -13.09
C GLU A 331 17.19 17.88 -13.12
N LEU A 332 15.97 17.50 -12.72
CA LEU A 332 14.83 18.41 -12.54
C LEU A 332 14.82 19.11 -11.17
N GLY A 333 15.89 18.97 -10.38
CA GLY A 333 16.10 19.68 -9.13
C GLY A 333 15.48 19.04 -7.88
N PHE A 334 15.02 17.78 -7.95
CA PHE A 334 14.51 17.08 -6.76
C PHE A 334 15.64 16.81 -5.78
N ARG A 335 15.44 17.18 -4.52
CA ARG A 335 16.34 16.88 -3.42
C ARG A 335 16.01 15.55 -2.77
N GLU A 336 16.95 15.02 -1.99
CA GLU A 336 16.82 13.69 -1.35
C GLU A 336 15.51 13.53 -0.54
N LEU A 337 15.12 14.55 0.23
CA LEU A 337 13.85 14.53 0.98
C LEU A 337 12.62 14.43 0.05
N GLU A 338 12.64 15.07 -1.12
CA GLU A 338 11.54 15.01 -2.08
C GLU A 338 11.47 13.64 -2.76
N LEU A 339 12.62 13.04 -3.09
CA LEU A 339 12.71 11.69 -3.63
C LEU A 339 12.25 10.65 -2.60
N PHE A 340 12.65 10.82 -1.35
CA PHE A 340 12.20 9.99 -0.23
C PHE A 340 10.68 10.09 -0.02
N ASP A 341 10.12 11.31 -0.04
CA ASP A 341 8.67 11.51 0.03
C ASP A 341 7.94 10.86 -1.16
N LEU A 342 8.53 10.90 -2.37
CA LEU A 342 7.98 10.25 -3.56
C LEU A 342 7.95 8.72 -3.40
N VAL A 343 9.02 8.11 -2.91
CA VAL A 343 9.08 6.67 -2.60
C VAL A 343 8.00 6.31 -1.59
N GLN A 344 7.92 7.03 -0.46
CA GLN A 344 6.96 6.72 0.60
C GLN A 344 5.51 6.88 0.14
N SER A 345 5.19 8.00 -0.51
CA SER A 345 3.84 8.27 -1.00
C SER A 345 3.40 7.28 -2.05
N THR A 346 4.30 6.82 -2.94
CA THR A 346 3.98 5.78 -3.91
C THR A 346 3.80 4.42 -3.22
N ALA A 347 4.76 4.00 -2.41
CA ALA A 347 4.78 2.68 -1.79
C ALA A 347 3.56 2.45 -0.88
N PHE A 348 3.11 3.48 -0.15
CA PHE A 348 1.96 3.36 0.75
C PHE A 348 0.68 2.91 0.03
N PHE A 349 0.50 3.26 -1.25
CA PHE A 349 -0.66 2.84 -2.03
C PHE A 349 -0.61 1.37 -2.44
N ALA A 350 0.55 0.72 -2.40
CA ALA A 350 0.61 -0.73 -2.48
C ALA A 350 -0.10 -1.40 -1.31
N TRP A 351 -0.10 -0.78 -0.12
CA TRP A 351 -0.89 -1.24 1.03
C TRP A 351 -2.37 -0.88 0.85
N ALA A 352 -2.67 0.40 0.63
CA ALA A 352 -4.05 0.88 0.57
C ALA A 352 -4.86 0.22 -0.57
N ASN A 353 -4.33 0.18 -1.79
CA ASN A 353 -5.05 -0.37 -2.94
C ASN A 353 -5.40 -1.84 -2.75
N ARG A 354 -4.46 -2.64 -2.22
CA ARG A 354 -4.68 -4.08 -2.01
C ARG A 354 -5.81 -4.33 -1.02
N LEU A 355 -5.89 -3.58 0.07
CA LEU A 355 -7.00 -3.70 1.02
C LEU A 355 -8.33 -3.26 0.41
N MET A 356 -8.33 -2.12 -0.26
CA MET A 356 -9.54 -1.54 -0.88
C MET A 356 -10.14 -2.42 -1.97
N LEU A 357 -9.28 -3.13 -2.73
CA LEU A 357 -9.69 -4.01 -3.83
C LEU A 357 -10.12 -5.41 -3.38
N THR A 358 -9.64 -5.88 -2.23
CA THR A 358 -9.79 -7.29 -1.84
C THR A 358 -10.72 -7.52 -0.66
N LEU A 359 -11.05 -6.47 0.09
CA LEU A 359 -11.96 -6.55 1.24
C LEU A 359 -13.36 -5.96 0.96
N GLY A 360 -13.60 -5.43 -0.23
CA GLY A 360 -14.84 -4.76 -0.58
C GLY A 360 -14.75 -4.04 -1.92
N GLU A 361 -15.69 -3.14 -2.17
CA GLU A 361 -15.87 -2.51 -3.47
C GLU A 361 -16.43 -1.08 -3.38
N PRO A 362 -16.10 -0.21 -4.35
CA PRO A 362 -16.65 1.14 -4.41
C PRO A 362 -18.08 1.16 -4.96
N PHE A 363 -18.86 2.14 -4.52
CA PHE A 363 -20.15 2.48 -5.11
C PHE A 363 -20.32 4.00 -5.24
N THR A 364 -21.12 4.42 -6.20
CA THR A 364 -21.54 5.80 -6.38
C THR A 364 -22.70 6.09 -5.41
N PRO A 365 -22.59 7.09 -4.52
CA PRO A 365 -23.70 7.46 -3.66
C PRO A 365 -24.90 7.93 -4.50
N ILE A 366 -26.11 7.49 -4.12
CA ILE A 366 -27.35 7.96 -4.73
C ILE A 366 -27.67 9.34 -4.14
N SER A 367 -27.80 10.34 -5.01
CA SER A 367 -28.09 11.74 -4.69
C SER A 367 -29.44 11.93 -4.01
#